data_AF-A0A2J5HL81-F1
#
_entry.id   AF-A0A2J5HL81-F1
#
_cell.length_a   1.000
_cell.length_b   1.000
_cell.length_c   1.000
_cell.angle_alpha   90.00
_cell.angle_beta   90.00
_cell.angle_gamma   90.00
#
_symmetry.space_group_name_H-M   'P 1'
#
loop_
_entity.id
_entity.type
_entity.pdbx_description
1 polymer ?
#
loop_
_entity_poly.entity_id
_entity_poly.type
_entity_poly.pdbx_seq_one_letter_code
_entity_poly.pdbx_strand_id
1 'polypeptide(L)'
;MDPSYMIPKHTPGKRIAPAQVKDNDSKFQLRLDAGESLDGKKNVYLQVNSQAKNDSLVTFRRKNGTLANLATGVIDENTPAESQEDTARESWQDMAQQARDNLG
;
A
#
# COMPACT_ATOMS: atom_id res chain seq x y z
N MET A 1 1.40 -17.57 24.02
CA MET A 1 0.89 -16.74 22.91
C MET A 1 2.02 -16.68 21.89
N ASP A 2 1.77 -17.15 20.67
CA ASP A 2 2.73 -17.08 19.58
C ASP A 2 2.77 -15.63 19.05
N PRO A 3 3.92 -14.94 19.03
CA PRO A 3 4.05 -13.55 18.55
C PRO A 3 3.82 -13.39 17.03
N SER A 4 3.59 -14.47 16.27
CA SER A 4 3.37 -14.46 14.81
C SER A 4 2.07 -13.79 14.30
N TYR A 5 1.31 -13.08 15.15
CA TYR A 5 -0.10 -12.73 14.89
C TYR A 5 -0.42 -11.24 14.67
N MET A 6 0.55 -10.39 14.32
CA MET A 6 0.26 -8.95 14.10
C MET A 6 0.10 -8.51 12.65
N ILE A 7 0.40 -9.37 11.67
CA ILE A 7 0.18 -9.05 10.24
C ILE A 7 -0.85 -10.01 9.65
N PRO A 8 -2.05 -9.53 9.27
CA PRO A 8 -3.02 -10.37 8.60
C PRO A 8 -2.40 -10.96 7.32
N LYS A 9 -2.53 -12.27 7.14
CA LYS A 9 -2.16 -12.94 5.89
C LYS A 9 -3.18 -12.56 4.81
N HIS A 10 -2.93 -11.46 4.12
CA HIS A 10 -3.69 -11.06 2.95
C HIS A 10 -3.25 -11.90 1.74
N THR A 11 -4.20 -12.36 0.93
CA THR A 11 -3.88 -12.92 -0.39
C THR A 11 -3.29 -11.82 -1.26
N PRO A 12 -2.24 -12.09 -2.06
CA PRO A 12 -1.72 -11.12 -3.01
C PRO A 12 -2.83 -10.55 -3.90
N GLY A 13 -2.79 -9.24 -4.14
CA GLY A 13 -3.82 -8.48 -4.84
C GLY A 13 -5.04 -8.10 -3.99
N LYS A 14 -5.11 -8.46 -2.70
CA LYS A 14 -6.20 -8.04 -1.82
C LYS A 14 -5.93 -6.68 -1.20
N ARG A 15 -6.98 -5.87 -1.09
CA ARG A 15 -6.92 -4.56 -0.45
C ARG A 15 -6.69 -4.68 1.05
N ILE A 16 -5.68 -3.98 1.53
CA ILE A 16 -5.39 -3.76 2.95
C ILE A 16 -6.22 -2.58 3.44
N ALA A 17 -6.17 -1.45 2.72
CA ALA A 17 -6.89 -0.23 3.08
C ALA A 17 -7.19 0.66 1.86
N PRO A 18 -8.24 1.50 1.91
CA PRO A 18 -9.37 1.40 2.82
C PRO A 18 -10.17 0.10 2.55
N ALA A 19 -10.99 -0.34 3.51
CA ALA A 19 -11.80 -1.55 3.33
C ALA A 19 -12.63 -1.50 2.04
N GLN A 20 -12.78 -2.63 1.37
CA GLN A 20 -13.56 -2.74 0.13
C GLN A 20 -15.07 -2.80 0.43
N VAL A 21 -15.64 -1.66 0.85
CA VAL A 21 -17.07 -1.45 1.07
C VAL A 21 -17.62 -0.42 0.08
N LYS A 22 -18.95 -0.38 -0.10
CA LYS A 22 -19.60 0.63 -0.96
C LYS A 22 -19.12 2.04 -0.57
N ASP A 23 -18.79 2.83 -1.60
CA ASP A 23 -18.41 4.25 -1.54
C ASP A 23 -17.01 4.60 -1.00
N ASN A 24 -16.13 3.64 -0.72
CA ASN A 24 -14.76 3.99 -0.31
C ASN A 24 -13.89 4.48 -1.47
N ASP A 25 -14.05 3.94 -2.67
CA ASP A 25 -13.23 4.35 -3.82
C ASP A 25 -13.50 5.80 -4.25
N SER A 26 -14.71 6.33 -3.97
CA SER A 26 -15.06 7.74 -4.25
C SER A 26 -14.58 8.70 -3.17
N LYS A 27 -14.43 8.21 -1.92
CA LYS A 27 -13.97 8.99 -0.77
C LYS A 27 -12.45 9.03 -0.65
N PHE A 28 -11.80 7.90 -0.89
CA PHE A 28 -10.35 7.75 -0.80
C PHE A 28 -9.74 7.72 -2.20
N GLN A 29 -8.76 8.60 -2.44
CA GLN A 29 -8.12 8.71 -3.75
C GLN A 29 -7.08 7.61 -4.00
N LEU A 30 -6.59 6.98 -2.93
CA LEU A 30 -5.54 5.97 -2.93
C LEU A 30 -6.01 4.70 -2.22
N ARG A 31 -5.33 3.60 -2.51
CA ARG A 31 -5.50 2.31 -1.82
C ARG A 31 -4.15 1.63 -1.59
N LEU A 32 -4.12 0.80 -0.57
CA LEU A 32 -3.03 -0.11 -0.25
C LEU A 32 -3.49 -1.52 -0.52
N ASP A 33 -2.80 -2.21 -1.41
CA ASP A 33 -3.05 -3.60 -1.74
C ASP A 33 -1.86 -4.45 -1.29
N ALA A 34 -2.14 -5.64 -0.77
CA ALA A 34 -1.13 -6.62 -0.38
C ALA A 34 -0.53 -7.24 -1.64
N GLY A 35 0.79 -7.35 -1.68
CA GLY A 35 1.53 -8.09 -2.69
C GLY A 35 1.88 -9.50 -2.23
N GLU A 36 2.78 -10.14 -2.96
CA GLU A 36 3.33 -11.44 -2.59
C GLU A 36 4.14 -11.35 -1.30
N SER A 37 4.06 -12.42 -0.49
CA SER A 37 4.97 -12.67 0.61
C SER A 37 5.99 -13.71 0.17
N LEU A 38 7.28 -13.38 0.27
CA LEU A 38 8.39 -14.30 0.04
C LEU A 38 9.39 -14.15 1.18
N ASP A 39 9.81 -15.27 1.77
CA ASP A 39 10.82 -15.32 2.84
C ASP A 39 10.53 -14.36 4.02
N GLY A 40 9.25 -14.27 4.41
CA GLY A 40 8.81 -13.40 5.51
C GLY A 40 8.78 -11.92 5.16
N LYS A 41 8.95 -11.54 3.89
CA LYS A 41 8.81 -10.16 3.41
C LYS A 41 7.55 -10.03 2.57
N LYS A 42 6.64 -9.15 2.97
CA LYS A 42 5.39 -8.87 2.28
C LYS A 42 5.50 -7.58 1.48
N ASN A 43 5.26 -7.65 0.18
CA ASN A 43 5.13 -6.46 -0.65
C ASN A 43 3.82 -5.72 -0.33
N VAL A 44 3.86 -4.39 -0.38
CA VAL A 44 2.69 -3.52 -0.25
C VAL A 44 2.70 -2.51 -1.39
N TYR A 45 1.56 -2.34 -2.03
CA TYR A 45 1.41 -1.49 -3.19
C TYR A 45 0.45 -0.34 -2.90
N LEU A 46 0.94 0.90 -3.02
CA LEU A 46 0.10 2.08 -3.04
C LEU A 46 -0.37 2.30 -4.47
N GLN A 47 -1.68 2.27 -4.70
CA GLN A 47 -2.28 2.45 -6.02
C GLN A 47 -3.31 3.58 -6.00
N VAL A 48 -3.52 4.18 -7.17
CA VAL A 48 -4.57 5.18 -7.37
C VAL A 48 -5.93 4.49 -7.50
N ASN A 49 -6.94 4.97 -6.76
CA ASN A 49 -8.30 4.49 -6.93
C ASN A 49 -8.86 4.87 -8.30
N SER A 50 -9.68 3.97 -8.87
CA SER A 50 -10.28 4.17 -10.20
C SER A 50 -11.19 5.41 -10.23
N GLN A 51 -11.79 5.75 -9.09
CA GLN A 51 -12.66 6.92 -8.91
C GLN A 51 -11.93 8.15 -8.35
N ALA A 52 -10.59 8.15 -8.34
CA ALA A 52 -9.82 9.33 -7.98
C ALA A 52 -10.18 10.52 -8.88
N LYS A 53 -10.33 11.70 -8.27
CA LYS A 53 -10.72 12.98 -8.85
C LYS A 53 -9.59 14.02 -8.83
N ASN A 54 -8.51 13.79 -8.07
CA ASN A 54 -7.37 14.68 -8.09
C ASN A 54 -6.64 14.59 -9.44
N ASP A 55 -6.34 15.74 -10.04
CA ASP A 55 -5.80 15.83 -11.40
C ASP A 55 -4.44 15.15 -11.58
N SER A 56 -3.53 15.30 -10.61
CA SER A 56 -2.21 14.64 -10.66
C SER A 56 -2.34 13.12 -10.58
N LEU A 57 -3.21 12.62 -9.69
CA LEU A 57 -3.49 11.18 -9.57
C LEU A 57 -4.18 10.61 -10.82
N VAL A 58 -5.13 11.34 -11.39
CA VAL A 58 -5.80 10.97 -12.64
C VAL A 58 -4.80 10.93 -13.80
N THR A 59 -3.93 11.93 -13.89
CA THR A 59 -2.88 12.02 -14.91
C THR A 59 -1.90 10.86 -14.78
N PHE A 60 -1.41 10.57 -13.57
CA PHE A 60 -0.57 9.40 -13.31
C PHE A 60 -1.24 8.10 -13.78
N ARG A 61 -2.50 7.87 -13.40
CA ARG A 61 -3.25 6.67 -13.79
C ARG A 61 -3.46 6.56 -15.31
N ARG A 62 -3.72 7.68 -15.99
CA ARG A 62 -3.87 7.71 -17.45
C ARG A 62 -2.56 7.41 -18.18
N LYS A 63 -1.43 7.88 -17.65
CA LYS A 63 -0.11 7.69 -18.24
C LYS A 63 0.43 6.27 -18.02
N ASN A 64 0.25 5.72 -16.82
CA ASN A 64 0.91 4.48 -16.40
C ASN A 64 -0.02 3.26 -16.36
N GLY A 65 -1.34 3.46 -16.47
CA GLY A 65 -2.35 2.41 -16.42
C GLY A 65 -3.06 2.29 -15.07
N THR A 66 -4.15 1.52 -15.04
CA THR A 66 -5.05 1.38 -13.89
C THR A 66 -4.50 0.51 -12.76
N LEU A 67 -3.52 -0.33 -13.07
CA LEU A 67 -2.83 -1.22 -12.13
C LEU A 67 -1.42 -0.70 -11.77
N ALA A 68 -1.09 0.53 -12.17
CA ALA A 68 0.19 1.13 -11.84
C ALA A 68 0.30 1.39 -10.33
N ASN A 69 1.46 1.03 -9.78
CA ASN A 69 1.80 1.32 -8.40
C ASN A 69 2.37 2.73 -8.33
N LEU A 70 1.73 3.59 -7.54
CA LEU A 70 2.22 4.92 -7.23
C LEU A 70 3.43 4.86 -6.29
N ALA A 71 3.47 3.87 -5.42
CA ALA A 71 4.63 3.54 -4.60
C ALA A 71 4.59 2.07 -4.20
N THR A 72 5.76 1.53 -3.83
CA THR A 72 5.90 0.16 -3.34
C THR A 72 6.68 0.15 -2.03
N GLY A 73 6.23 -0.67 -1.08
CA GLY A 73 6.90 -0.90 0.19
C GLY A 73 7.05 -2.39 0.45
N VAL A 74 7.89 -2.70 1.44
CA VAL A 74 8.12 -4.06 1.91
C VAL A 74 7.97 -4.05 3.43
N ILE A 75 7.17 -4.97 3.96
CA ILE A 75 7.03 -5.20 5.39
C ILE A 75 7.73 -6.52 5.72
N ASP A 76 8.71 -6.49 6.61
CA ASP A 76 9.30 -7.70 7.17
C ASP A 76 8.38 -8.24 8.27
N GLU A 77 7.72 -9.36 7.98
CA GLU A 77 6.77 -10.03 8.88
C GLU A 77 7.45 -10.66 10.10
N ASN A 78 8.78 -10.77 10.10
CA ASN A 78 9.57 -11.23 11.25
C ASN A 78 10.05 -10.08 12.14
N THR A 79 9.70 -8.83 11.83
CA THR A 79 10.05 -7.67 12.67
C THR A 79 9.51 -7.88 14.10
N PRO A 80 10.37 -7.82 15.15
CA PRO A 80 9.94 -7.90 16.54
C PRO A 80 8.89 -6.84 16.86
N ALA A 81 7.91 -7.17 17.71
CA ALA A 81 6.76 -6.30 17.99
C ALA A 81 7.18 -4.90 18.46
N GLU A 82 8.25 -4.82 19.25
CA GLU A 82 8.85 -3.57 19.74
C GLU A 82 9.42 -2.67 18.63
N SER A 83 9.74 -3.22 17.45
CA SER A 83 10.31 -2.51 16.30
C SER A 83 9.32 -2.31 15.15
N GLN A 84 8.12 -2.89 15.25
CA GLN A 84 7.12 -2.84 14.17
C GLN A 84 6.65 -1.42 13.87
N GLU A 85 6.46 -0.58 14.89
CA GLU A 85 5.99 0.79 14.68
C GLU A 85 7.01 1.63 13.90
N ASP A 86 8.28 1.59 14.30
CA ASP A 86 9.33 2.36 13.65
C ASP A 86 9.59 1.84 12.23
N THR A 87 9.67 0.52 12.05
CA THR A 87 9.82 -0.11 10.72
C THR A 87 8.66 0.25 9.79
N ALA A 88 7.42 0.24 10.30
CA ALA A 88 6.26 0.65 9.53
C ALA A 88 6.32 2.14 9.18
N ARG A 89 6.74 3.00 10.13
CA ARG A 89 6.86 4.45 9.91
C ARG A 89 7.88 4.77 8.83
N GLU A 90 9.05 4.14 8.86
CA GLU A 90 10.09 4.28 7.84
C GLU A 90 9.57 3.83 6.47
N SER A 91 8.96 2.64 6.40
CA SER A 91 8.35 2.16 5.15
C SER A 91 7.29 3.11 4.61
N TRP A 92 6.48 3.74 5.49
CA TRP A 92 5.48 4.70 5.05
C TRP A 92 6.09 6.00 4.53
N GLN A 93 7.18 6.48 5.15
CA GLN A 93 7.89 7.66 4.69
C GLN A 93 8.53 7.43 3.32
N ASP A 94 9.16 6.28 3.11
CA ASP A 94 9.74 5.90 1.82
C ASP A 94 8.67 5.81 0.73
N MET A 95 7.53 5.18 1.02
CA MET A 95 6.41 5.12 0.09
C MET A 95 5.82 6.50 -0.20
N ALA A 96 5.74 7.38 0.80
CA ALA A 96 5.26 8.74 0.60
C ALA A 96 6.21 9.56 -0.29
N GLN A 97 7.53 9.36 -0.16
CA GLN A 97 8.51 10.01 -1.02
C GLN A 97 8.41 9.52 -2.46
N GLN A 98 8.38 8.19 -2.68
CA GLN A 98 8.16 7.60 -4.01
C GLN A 98 6.88 8.14 -4.67
N ALA A 99 5.80 8.25 -3.89
CA ALA A 99 4.53 8.77 -4.40
C ALA A 99 4.64 10.24 -4.84
N ARG A 100 5.38 11.08 -4.11
CA ARG A 100 5.64 12.47 -4.52
C ARG A 100 6.46 12.52 -5.79
N ASP A 101 7.55 11.77 -5.85
CA ASP A 101 8.44 11.74 -7.02
C ASP A 101 7.71 11.26 -8.29
N ASN A 102 6.80 10.30 -8.14
CA ASN A 102 5.99 9.78 -9.25
C ASN A 102 4.86 10.72 -9.69
N LEU A 103 4.47 11.70 -8.88
CA LEU A 103 3.46 12.70 -9.24
C LEU A 103 4.04 13.96 -9.87
N GLY A 104 5.35 14.19 -9.74
CA GLY A 104 6.04 15.38 -10.24
C GLY A 104 5.88 16.55 -9.29
#